data_AF-A0A0L0UHV8-F1
#
_entry.id   AF-A0A0L0UHV8-F1
#
_cell.length_a   1.000
_cell.length_b   1.000
_cell.length_c   1.000
_cell.angle_alpha   90.00
_cell.angle_beta   90.00
_cell.angle_gamma   90.00
#
_symmetry.space_group_name_H-M   'P 1'
#
loop_
_entity.id
_entity.type
_entity.pdbx_description
1 polymer ?
#
loop_
_entity_poly.entity_id
_entity_poly.type
_entity_poly.pdbx_seq_one_letter_code
_entity_poly.pdbx_strand_id
1 'polypeptide(L)'
;MSTKDQGYRNKKSREESEGFPECRCSNCMPMEASTFIENMKRINMDNVDRMITTDLNAYITGVSIPKVKKVKAQTQRKSTKRPLADPEDLRLYKRQMRDTVDELHLRGHSTNRFYDSTQLFREEKLELVALNADKISDAEELELLIGGEMIDGQLDALMKLTRNF
;
A
#
# COMPACT_ATOMS: atom_id res chain seq x y z
N MET A 1 12.81 -4.42 -17.00
CA MET A 1 13.83 -4.98 -17.92
C MET A 1 13.14 -5.45 -19.19
N SER A 2 13.65 -5.07 -20.36
CA SER A 2 13.11 -5.47 -21.66
C SER A 2 13.57 -6.88 -22.04
N THR A 3 12.77 -7.64 -22.79
CA THR A 3 13.19 -8.95 -23.34
C THR A 3 14.33 -8.83 -24.35
N LYS A 4 14.57 -7.61 -24.88
CA LYS A 4 15.68 -7.27 -25.77
C LYS A 4 16.94 -6.83 -25.03
N ASP A 5 16.88 -6.70 -23.71
CA ASP A 5 18.01 -6.30 -22.89
C ASP A 5 19.04 -7.45 -22.80
N GLN A 6 20.32 -7.12 -22.99
CA GLN A 6 21.40 -8.10 -22.91
C GLN A 6 21.49 -8.74 -21.52
N GLY A 7 21.21 -7.98 -20.45
CA GLY A 7 21.18 -8.50 -19.09
C GLY A 7 20.06 -9.54 -18.88
N TYR A 8 18.90 -9.34 -19.50
CA TYR A 8 17.80 -10.30 -19.47
C TYR A 8 18.18 -11.61 -20.18
N ARG A 9 18.79 -11.51 -21.37
CA ARG A 9 19.24 -12.69 -22.14
C ARG A 9 20.32 -13.49 -21.40
N ASN A 10 21.28 -12.80 -20.80
CA ASN A 10 22.35 -13.43 -20.03
C ASN A 10 21.81 -14.17 -18.80
N LYS A 11 20.87 -13.55 -18.07
CA LYS A 11 20.20 -14.19 -16.93
C LYS A 11 19.44 -15.45 -17.36
N LYS A 12 18.65 -15.36 -18.44
CA LYS A 12 17.88 -16.50 -18.96
C LYS A 12 18.79 -17.67 -19.38
N SER A 13 19.87 -17.38 -20.10
CA SER A 13 20.84 -18.40 -20.50
C SER A 13 21.53 -19.06 -19.30
N ARG A 14 21.82 -18.30 -18.23
CA ARG A 14 22.38 -18.86 -17.00
C ARG A 14 21.38 -19.79 -16.30
N GLU A 15 20.14 -19.34 -16.12
CA GLU A 15 19.06 -20.12 -15.50
C GLU A 15 18.84 -21.46 -16.24
N GLU A 16 18.85 -21.44 -17.58
CA GLU A 16 18.77 -22.65 -18.41
C GLU A 16 20.00 -23.57 -18.22
N SER A 17 21.20 -23.01 -18.14
CA SER A 17 22.44 -23.79 -17.95
C SER A 17 22.57 -24.42 -16.55
N GLU A 18 22.00 -23.76 -15.54
CA GLU A 18 22.01 -24.21 -14.15
C GLU A 18 20.79 -25.10 -13.81
N GLY A 19 19.92 -25.35 -14.78
CA GLY A 19 18.76 -26.25 -14.63
C GLY A 19 17.65 -25.67 -13.75
N PHE A 20 17.49 -24.35 -13.72
CA PHE A 20 16.42 -23.71 -12.97
C PHE A 20 15.05 -24.10 -13.53
N PRO A 21 14.00 -24.11 -12.68
CA PRO A 21 12.64 -24.30 -13.14
C PRO A 21 12.23 -23.20 -14.13
N GLU A 22 11.30 -23.54 -15.02
CA GLU A 22 10.83 -22.64 -16.06
C GLU A 22 10.29 -21.31 -15.47
N CYS A 23 10.82 -20.20 -15.99
CA CYS A 23 10.47 -18.88 -15.50
C CYS A 23 9.06 -18.47 -15.95
N ARG A 24 8.17 -18.20 -14.99
CA ARG A 24 6.77 -17.79 -15.25
C ARG A 24 6.51 -16.29 -15.12
N CYS A 25 7.54 -15.45 -15.12
CA CYS A 25 7.34 -14.01 -15.03
C CYS A 25 6.66 -13.45 -16.29
N SER A 26 6.09 -12.26 -16.20
CA SER A 26 5.40 -11.58 -17.31
C SER A 26 6.25 -11.36 -18.56
N ASN A 27 7.58 -11.32 -18.44
CA ASN A 27 8.48 -11.24 -19.58
C ASN A 27 8.69 -12.59 -20.29
N CYS A 28 8.60 -13.70 -19.56
CA CYS A 28 8.80 -15.05 -20.09
C CYS A 28 7.49 -15.65 -20.61
N MET A 29 6.37 -15.39 -19.93
CA MET A 29 5.04 -15.87 -20.29
C MET A 29 4.01 -14.73 -20.31
N PRO A 30 4.03 -13.88 -21.35
CA PRO A 30 3.23 -12.65 -21.41
C PRO A 30 1.72 -12.93 -21.53
N MET A 31 1.33 -14.02 -22.20
CA MET A 31 -0.08 -14.39 -22.33
C MET A 31 -0.67 -14.80 -20.98
N GLU A 32 0.01 -15.69 -20.26
CA GLU A 32 -0.41 -16.13 -18.92
C GLU A 32 -0.44 -14.97 -17.92
N ALA A 33 0.56 -14.09 -17.96
CA ALA A 33 0.54 -12.89 -17.12
C ALA A 33 -0.66 -11.98 -17.42
N SER A 34 -1.05 -11.86 -18.68
CA SER A 34 -2.24 -11.09 -19.07
C SER A 34 -3.52 -11.73 -18.54
N THR A 35 -3.67 -13.06 -18.72
CA THR A 35 -4.79 -13.83 -18.17
C THR A 35 -4.84 -13.80 -16.64
N PHE A 36 -3.69 -13.82 -15.97
CA PHE A 36 -3.60 -13.68 -14.51
C PHE A 36 -4.11 -12.31 -14.05
N ILE A 37 -3.70 -11.22 -14.70
CA ILE A 37 -4.15 -9.86 -14.39
C ILE A 37 -5.67 -9.73 -14.58
N GLU A 38 -6.22 -10.28 -15.66
CA GLU A 38 -7.67 -10.26 -15.92
C GLU A 38 -8.47 -11.00 -14.83
N ASN A 39 -7.92 -12.09 -14.30
CA ASN A 39 -8.54 -12.90 -13.26
C ASN A 39 -8.13 -12.49 -11.84
N MET A 40 -7.27 -11.49 -11.67
CA MET A 40 -6.75 -11.04 -10.37
C MET A 40 -7.87 -10.64 -9.40
N LYS A 41 -9.01 -10.16 -9.92
CA LYS A 41 -10.22 -9.84 -9.14
C LYS A 41 -10.89 -11.05 -8.48
N ARG A 42 -10.48 -12.27 -8.84
CA ARG A 42 -10.99 -13.55 -8.32
C ARG A 42 -9.99 -14.23 -7.37
N ILE A 43 -8.82 -13.63 -7.17
CA ILE A 43 -7.78 -14.17 -6.28
C ILE A 43 -8.16 -13.87 -4.83
N ASN A 44 -7.96 -14.87 -3.96
CA ASN A 44 -8.05 -14.76 -2.51
C ASN A 44 -6.86 -15.52 -1.87
N MET A 45 -6.72 -15.41 -0.55
CA MET A 45 -5.60 -16.03 0.17
C MET A 45 -5.57 -17.55 0.02
N ASP A 46 -6.72 -18.19 -0.16
CA ASP A 46 -6.82 -19.65 -0.26
C ASP A 46 -6.46 -20.18 -1.66
N ASN A 47 -6.56 -19.33 -2.69
CA ASN A 47 -6.39 -19.75 -4.09
C ASN A 47 -5.17 -19.15 -4.79
N VAL A 48 -4.48 -18.19 -4.17
CA VAL A 48 -3.37 -17.44 -4.79
C VAL A 48 -2.24 -18.33 -5.27
N ASP A 49 -1.80 -19.30 -4.46
CA ASP A 49 -0.72 -20.22 -4.83
C ASP A 49 -1.10 -21.05 -6.05
N ARG A 50 -2.35 -21.53 -6.09
CA ARG A 50 -2.88 -22.26 -7.24
C ARG A 50 -3.03 -21.35 -8.47
N MET A 51 -3.40 -20.08 -8.28
CA MET A 51 -3.54 -19.11 -9.37
C MET A 51 -2.20 -18.72 -10.00
N ILE A 52 -1.11 -18.76 -9.23
CA ILE A 52 0.26 -18.49 -9.72
C ILE A 52 0.88 -19.74 -10.37
N THR A 53 0.59 -20.93 -9.84
CA THR A 53 1.23 -22.20 -10.25
C THR A 53 0.47 -23.01 -11.31
N THR A 54 -0.84 -22.76 -11.51
CA THR A 54 -1.64 -23.51 -12.49
C THR A 54 -1.69 -22.80 -13.83
N ASP A 55 -1.54 -23.58 -14.91
CA ASP A 55 -1.72 -23.13 -16.29
C ASP A 55 -3.16 -22.60 -16.47
N LEU A 56 -3.30 -21.30 -16.76
CA LEU A 56 -4.58 -20.57 -16.66
C LEU A 56 -5.62 -20.98 -17.73
N ASN A 57 -5.30 -21.93 -18.60
CA ASN A 57 -6.26 -22.56 -19.50
C ASN A 57 -7.37 -23.34 -18.76
N ALA A 58 -7.16 -23.70 -17.49
CA ALA A 58 -8.16 -24.38 -16.66
C ALA A 58 -9.34 -23.48 -16.19
N TYR A 59 -9.25 -22.15 -16.38
CA TYR A 59 -10.30 -21.21 -15.92
C TYR A 59 -11.47 -21.03 -16.90
N ILE A 60 -11.48 -21.77 -18.02
CA ILE A 60 -12.54 -21.71 -19.05
C ILE A 60 -13.85 -22.36 -18.55
N THR A 61 -13.83 -23.24 -17.55
CA THR A 61 -15.05 -23.88 -17.04
C THR A 61 -15.70 -23.06 -15.93
N GLY A 62 -16.49 -22.05 -16.31
CA GLY A 62 -17.83 -21.78 -15.77
C GLY A 62 -18.08 -21.59 -14.27
N VAL A 63 -17.08 -21.56 -13.38
CA VAL A 63 -17.31 -21.38 -11.95
C VAL A 63 -17.58 -19.90 -11.65
N SER A 64 -18.85 -19.53 -11.51
CA SER A 64 -19.26 -18.23 -11.01
C SER A 64 -18.99 -18.15 -9.51
N ILE A 65 -17.83 -17.62 -9.12
CA ILE A 65 -17.56 -17.28 -7.72
C ILE A 65 -18.37 -16.00 -7.40
N PRO A 66 -19.11 -15.93 -6.27
CA PRO A 66 -19.86 -14.75 -5.89
C PRO A 66 -18.95 -13.53 -5.87
N LYS A 67 -19.34 -12.46 -6.59
CA LYS A 67 -18.65 -11.17 -6.51
C LYS A 67 -18.64 -10.74 -5.06
N VAL A 68 -17.45 -10.67 -4.45
CA VAL A 68 -17.28 -10.02 -3.15
C VAL A 68 -17.90 -8.63 -3.29
N LYS A 69 -18.88 -8.33 -2.43
CA LYS A 69 -19.45 -6.99 -2.36
C LYS A 69 -18.27 -6.07 -2.12
N LYS A 70 -17.96 -5.19 -3.08
CA LYS A 70 -17.06 -4.07 -2.84
C LYS A 70 -17.54 -3.44 -1.54
N VAL A 71 -16.70 -3.44 -0.50
CA VAL A 71 -16.92 -2.55 0.64
C VAL A 71 -17.06 -1.19 -0.01
N LYS A 72 -18.28 -0.67 -0.02
CA LYS A 72 -18.55 0.63 -0.63
C LYS A 72 -17.56 1.56 0.05
N ALA A 73 -16.72 2.24 -0.72
CA ALA A 73 -15.90 3.32 -0.20
C ALA A 73 -16.85 4.20 0.61
N GLN A 74 -16.71 4.13 1.93
CA GLN A 74 -17.64 4.76 2.83
C GLN A 74 -17.41 6.24 2.57
N THR A 75 -18.36 6.88 1.90
CA THR A 75 -18.26 8.31 1.61
C THR A 75 -18.25 8.98 2.97
N GLN A 76 -17.05 9.33 3.44
CA GLN A 76 -16.86 9.86 4.78
C GLN A 76 -17.71 11.12 4.87
N ARG A 77 -18.69 11.10 5.78
CA ARG A 77 -19.52 12.27 6.04
C ARG A 77 -18.60 13.40 6.47
N LYS A 78 -18.64 14.53 5.77
CA LYS A 78 -17.99 15.76 6.21
C LYS A 78 -18.39 16.00 7.66
N SER A 79 -17.39 16.17 8.53
CA SER A 79 -17.62 16.40 9.95
C SER A 79 -18.56 17.59 10.14
N THR A 80 -19.61 17.41 10.94
CA THR A 80 -20.53 18.50 11.34
C THR A 80 -20.09 19.19 12.63
N LYS A 81 -18.95 18.78 13.20
CA LYS A 81 -18.36 19.39 14.39
C LYS A 81 -17.08 20.12 14.00
N ARG A 82 -16.83 21.25 14.67
CA ARG A 82 -15.75 22.18 14.31
C ARG A 82 -14.41 21.41 14.35
N PRO A 83 -13.64 21.33 13.24
CA PRO A 83 -12.21 21.02 13.35
C PRO A 83 -11.61 22.06 14.31
N LEU A 84 -10.56 21.69 15.05
CA LEU A 84 -9.75 22.57 15.94
C LEU A 84 -10.11 24.05 15.71
N ALA A 85 -10.94 24.61 16.60
CA ALA A 85 -11.71 25.82 16.31
C ALA A 85 -10.83 27.05 16.04
N ASP A 86 -9.55 26.99 16.40
CA ASP A 86 -8.52 27.96 16.09
C ASP A 86 -7.63 27.49 14.91
N PRO A 87 -7.56 28.27 13.81
CA PRO A 87 -6.63 28.03 12.71
C PRO A 87 -5.16 27.87 13.11
N GLU A 88 -4.69 28.55 14.17
CA GLU A 88 -3.29 28.41 14.62
C GLU A 88 -3.03 27.08 15.32
N ASP A 89 -3.99 26.57 16.09
CA ASP A 89 -3.91 25.24 16.72
C ASP A 89 -3.85 24.15 15.66
N LEU A 90 -4.69 24.25 14.63
CA LEU A 90 -4.65 23.33 13.49
C LEU A 90 -3.29 23.38 12.76
N ARG A 91 -2.72 24.58 12.60
CA ARG A 91 -1.42 24.77 11.96
C ARG A 91 -0.29 24.18 12.79
N LEU A 92 -0.34 24.37 14.11
CA LEU A 92 0.61 23.80 15.05
C LEU A 92 0.53 22.27 15.06
N TYR A 93 -0.68 21.71 15.11
CA TYR A 93 -0.92 20.27 15.08
C TYR A 93 -0.35 19.63 13.80
N LYS A 94 -0.67 20.20 12.62
CA LYS A 94 -0.13 19.72 11.34
C LYS A 94 1.40 19.79 11.30
N ARG A 95 2.00 20.87 11.81
CA ARG A 95 3.45 21.00 11.89
C ARG A 95 4.06 19.93 12.78
N GLN A 96 3.54 19.74 13.99
CA GLN A 96 4.06 18.74 14.92
C GLN A 96 3.93 17.31 14.37
N MET A 97 2.85 17.01 13.65
CA MET A 97 2.71 15.72 12.95
C MET A 97 3.78 15.53 11.88
N ARG A 98 4.02 16.56 11.05
CA ARG A 98 5.08 16.54 10.02
C ARG A 98 6.44 16.30 10.66
N ASP A 99 6.79 17.09 11.67
CA ASP A 99 8.09 17.02 12.36
C ASP A 99 8.31 15.62 12.98
N THR A 100 7.25 15.05 13.56
CA THR A 100 7.30 13.69 14.16
C THR A 100 7.60 12.62 13.11
N VAL A 101 6.93 12.66 11.95
CA VAL A 101 7.17 11.68 10.88
C VAL A 101 8.56 11.88 10.27
N ASP A 102 8.99 13.12 10.07
CA ASP A 102 10.32 13.44 9.55
C ASP A 102 11.42 12.92 10.49
N GLU A 103 11.27 13.11 11.80
CA GLU A 103 12.20 12.61 12.81
C GLU A 103 12.26 11.08 12.81
N LEU A 104 11.11 10.39 12.78
CA LEU A 104 11.05 8.94 12.70
C LEU A 104 11.69 8.41 11.41
N HIS A 105 11.44 9.07 10.29
CA HIS A 105 12.03 8.72 8.99
C HIS A 105 13.54 8.91 8.98
N LEU A 106 14.06 9.90 9.71
CA LEU A 106 15.50 10.11 9.89
C LEU A 106 16.14 9.08 10.83
N ARG A 107 15.44 8.67 11.88
CA ARG A 107 15.93 7.67 12.85
C ARG A 107 15.91 6.25 12.29
N GLY A 108 14.91 5.91 11.48
CA GLY A 108 14.67 4.55 10.99
C GLY A 108 15.48 4.11 9.78
N HIS A 109 16.11 5.04 9.04
CA HIS A 109 16.73 4.71 7.74
C HIS A 109 18.20 5.17 7.62
N SER A 110 19.09 4.23 7.29
CA SER A 110 20.47 4.50 6.87
C SER A 110 20.50 5.18 5.49
N THR A 111 21.53 5.99 5.26
CA THR A 111 21.95 6.83 4.11
C THR A 111 21.50 6.52 2.66
N ASN A 112 20.88 5.38 2.33
CA ASN A 112 20.37 5.05 1.00
C ASN A 112 18.82 5.09 0.98
N ARG A 113 18.24 6.21 0.54
CA ARG A 113 16.78 6.40 0.50
C ARG A 113 16.27 6.51 -0.94
N PHE A 114 15.27 5.68 -1.28
CA PHE A 114 14.51 5.78 -2.54
C PHE A 114 13.30 6.72 -2.45
N TYR A 115 12.89 7.08 -1.23
CA TYR A 115 11.75 7.96 -0.95
C TYR A 115 12.01 8.82 0.30
N ASP A 116 11.34 9.98 0.36
CA ASP A 116 11.37 10.88 1.52
C ASP A 116 10.11 10.76 2.39
N SER A 117 10.11 11.44 3.53
CA SER A 117 8.98 11.45 4.47
C SER A 117 7.74 12.15 3.93
N THR A 118 7.90 13.13 3.03
CA THR A 118 6.79 13.82 2.36
C THR A 118 6.09 12.93 1.33
N GLN A 119 6.82 12.00 0.69
CA GLN A 119 6.26 11.00 -0.21
C GLN A 119 5.49 9.91 0.52
N LEU A 120 5.98 9.53 1.70
CA LEU A 120 5.33 8.53 2.58
C LEU A 120 4.07 9.11 3.25
N PHE A 121 4.23 10.27 3.90
CA PHE A 121 3.16 10.95 4.63
C PHE A 121 2.83 12.27 3.97
N ARG A 122 2.02 12.22 2.92
CA ARG A 122 1.70 13.38 2.09
C ARG A 122 0.80 14.37 2.83
N GLU A 123 0.74 15.59 2.31
CA GLU A 123 -0.10 16.65 2.89
C GLU A 123 -1.56 16.24 2.97
N GLU A 124 -2.08 15.49 1.98
CA GLU A 124 -3.48 15.04 1.98
C GLU A 124 -3.78 14.13 3.18
N LYS A 125 -2.81 13.30 3.61
CA LYS A 125 -2.95 12.45 4.80
C LYS A 125 -2.92 13.29 6.08
N LEU A 126 -2.04 14.29 6.16
CA LEU A 126 -2.00 15.26 7.25
C LEU A 126 -3.32 16.02 7.41
N GLU A 127 -3.86 16.53 6.30
CA GLU A 127 -5.14 17.23 6.32
C GLU A 127 -6.28 16.31 6.79
N LEU A 128 -6.29 15.09 6.28
CA LEU A 128 -7.33 14.11 6.59
C LEU A 128 -7.31 13.71 8.08
N VAL A 129 -6.13 13.50 8.65
CA VAL A 129 -5.97 13.24 10.09
C VAL A 129 -6.35 14.48 10.91
N ALA A 130 -5.91 15.68 10.52
CA ALA A 130 -6.25 16.92 11.22
C ALA A 130 -7.76 17.23 11.20
N LEU A 131 -8.45 16.94 10.10
CA LEU A 131 -9.90 17.12 9.97
C LEU A 131 -10.73 16.10 10.77
N ASN A 132 -10.12 15.00 11.20
CA ASN A 132 -10.78 13.94 11.98
C ASN A 132 -10.12 13.71 13.34
N ALA A 133 -9.22 14.61 13.79
CA ALA A 133 -8.52 14.49 15.06
C ALA A 133 -9.48 14.33 16.25
N ASP A 134 -10.64 14.99 16.18
CA ASP A 134 -11.72 14.91 17.17
C ASP A 134 -12.44 13.55 17.22
N LYS A 135 -12.29 12.73 16.19
CA LYS A 135 -12.93 11.42 16.07
C LYS A 135 -11.98 10.25 16.30
N ILE A 136 -10.67 10.50 16.27
CA ILE A 136 -9.66 9.45 16.45
C ILE A 136 -9.62 9.08 17.93
N SER A 137 -10.20 7.94 18.26
CA SER A 137 -10.25 7.42 19.63
C SER A 137 -9.20 6.34 19.88
N ASP A 138 -8.87 5.57 18.85
CA ASP A 138 -7.90 4.49 18.90
C ASP A 138 -6.94 4.48 17.70
N ALA A 139 -5.94 3.61 17.79
CA ALA A 139 -4.90 3.48 16.78
C ALA A 139 -5.42 2.85 15.47
N GLU A 140 -6.48 2.04 15.53
CA GLU A 140 -7.06 1.37 14.37
C GLU A 140 -7.78 2.39 13.47
N GLU A 141 -8.51 3.34 14.06
CA GLU A 141 -9.13 4.46 13.34
C GLU A 141 -8.08 5.36 12.67
N LEU A 142 -6.96 5.63 13.35
CA LEU A 142 -5.87 6.39 12.75
C LEU A 142 -5.20 5.62 11.59
N GLU A 143 -4.97 4.32 11.75
CA GLU A 143 -4.40 3.47 10.71
C GLU A 143 -5.29 3.42 9.46
N LEU A 144 -6.61 3.28 9.66
CA LEU A 144 -7.62 3.32 8.60
C LEU A 144 -7.62 4.64 7.82
N LEU A 145 -7.41 5.76 8.52
CA LEU A 145 -7.33 7.09 7.90
C LEU A 145 -6.04 7.28 7.09
N ILE A 146 -4.92 6.73 7.55
CA ILE A 146 -3.61 6.86 6.88
C ILE A 146 -3.47 5.87 5.71
N GLY A 147 -4.10 4.71 5.79
CA GLY A 147 -4.15 3.71 4.71
C GLY A 147 -2.99 2.72 4.70
N GLY A 148 -2.43 2.37 5.87
CA GLY A 148 -1.46 1.27 6.05
C GLY A 148 -0.03 1.53 5.55
N GLU A 149 0.22 2.59 4.79
CA GLU A 149 1.57 3.01 4.40
C GLU A 149 2.25 3.79 5.53
N MET A 150 2.87 3.07 6.48
CA MET A 150 3.45 3.63 7.70
C MET A 150 4.85 3.08 8.00
N ILE A 151 5.68 3.87 8.69
CA ILE A 151 6.94 3.40 9.29
C ILE A 151 6.68 2.87 10.70
N ASP A 152 7.51 1.94 11.16
CA ASP A 152 7.52 1.45 12.53
C ASP A 152 7.55 2.60 13.55
N GLY A 153 6.62 2.55 14.51
CA GLY A 153 6.46 3.58 15.55
C GLY A 153 5.74 4.86 15.11
N GLN A 154 5.42 5.03 13.81
CA GLN A 154 4.66 6.18 13.33
C GLN A 154 3.26 6.24 13.94
N LEU A 155 2.55 5.11 14.01
CA LEU A 155 1.20 5.05 14.54
C LEU A 155 1.14 5.49 16.01
N ASP A 156 2.03 4.93 16.83
CA ASP A 156 2.08 5.24 18.26
C ASP A 156 2.46 6.69 18.52
N ALA A 157 3.43 7.22 17.75
CA ALA A 157 3.87 8.60 17.88
C ALA A 157 2.76 9.59 17.50
N LEU A 158 2.05 9.34 16.39
CA LEU A 158 0.93 10.16 15.95
C LEU A 158 -0.27 10.04 16.91
N MET A 159 -0.60 8.85 17.40
CA MET A 159 -1.66 8.67 18.41
C MET A 159 -1.35 9.41 19.70
N LYS A 160 -0.10 9.37 20.16
CA LYS A 160 0.33 10.12 21.35
C LYS A 160 0.18 11.63 21.13
N LEU A 161 0.47 12.10 19.92
CA LEU A 161 0.31 13.51 19.54
C LEU A 161 -1.17 13.91 19.53
N THR A 162 -2.03 13.09 18.91
CA THR A 162 -3.49 13.31 18.88
C THR A 162 -4.13 13.32 20.26
N ARG A 163 -3.61 12.54 21.22
CA ARG A 163 -4.12 12.51 22.61
C ARG A 163 -3.66 13.68 23.49
N ASN A 164 -2.51 14.27 23.16
CA ASN A 164 -1.91 15.35 23.95
C ASN A 164 -2.28 16.75 23.45
N PHE A 165 -3.00 16.81 22.33
CA PHE A 165 -3.50 18.03 21.71
C PHE A 165 -4.95 18.28 22.13
#